data_AF-A0A9D1F138-F1
#
_entry.id   AF-A0A9D1F138-F1
#
_cell.length_a   1.000
_cell.length_b   1.000
_cell.length_c   1.000
_cell.angle_alpha   90.00
_cell.angle_beta   90.00
_cell.angle_gamma   90.00
#
_symmetry.space_group_name_H-M   'P 1'
#
loop_
_entity.id
_entity.type
_entity.pdbx_description
1 polymer ?
#
loop_
_entity_poly.entity_id
_entity_poly.type
_entity_poly.pdbx_seq_one_letter_code
_entity_poly.pdbx_strand_id
1 'polypeptide(L)'
;MPDFQRKAGLWTNEQKSQLIESLILRIPLPAFYFDGSENDNWIVIDGLQRLTTIKEFFVDATLKLSGLEFLKDLDGCTVTDMPRVYIRRMKETSIINYIINPGAPINLKYNIFKRINTGGLKLEPQEIRHALFQGFATKYLKELSDMPLFKKATGYSIRTERMLDREFVLRFIAFYEMGVEKYDGSIDDYLNKAMEILNKKYPKDEGYVENITRKFTLALDTTYETFGRFSFRRMPDLYKRRTISKALFEAWTSILAHHDVDELQKFVAHKKQIIQEYMEMFQDDEFNGCITSGKASSVRKMFDKIGQLVESYI
;
A
#
# COMPACT_ATOMS: atom_id res chain seq x y z
N MET A 1 -16.94 7.05 -2.40
CA MET A 1 -15.58 7.56 -2.15
C MET A 1 -14.63 6.38 -1.94
N PRO A 2 -13.53 6.29 -2.69
CA PRO A 2 -12.48 5.29 -2.48
C PRO A 2 -12.01 5.20 -1.02
N ASP A 3 -11.57 4.02 -0.57
CA ASP A 3 -11.22 3.78 0.85
C ASP A 3 -10.11 4.68 1.40
N PHE A 4 -9.17 5.10 0.55
CA PHE A 4 -8.09 6.02 0.96
C PHE A 4 -8.61 7.44 1.25
N GLN A 5 -9.75 7.83 0.66
CA GLN A 5 -10.40 9.12 0.94
C GLN A 5 -11.09 9.14 2.30
N ARG A 6 -11.24 8.00 3.00
CA ARG A 6 -11.73 7.96 4.39
C ARG A 6 -10.78 8.65 5.38
N LYS A 7 -9.56 9.01 4.95
CA LYS A 7 -8.59 9.82 5.71
C LYS A 7 -8.84 11.32 5.61
N ALA A 8 -9.98 11.76 5.09
CA ALA A 8 -10.40 13.15 4.97
C ALA A 8 -10.39 13.97 6.29
N GLY A 9 -10.30 13.32 7.46
CA GLY A 9 -10.31 13.98 8.78
C GLY A 9 -8.95 14.07 9.48
N LEU A 10 -7.84 14.20 8.76
CA LEU A 10 -6.51 14.27 9.38
C LEU A 10 -6.09 15.68 9.81
N TRP A 11 -6.64 16.71 9.17
CA TRP A 11 -6.43 18.08 9.63
C TRP A 11 -7.16 18.36 10.94
N THR A 12 -6.47 19.01 11.87
CA THR A 12 -7.09 19.55 13.09
C THR A 12 -8.05 20.68 12.73
N ASN A 13 -9.00 21.00 13.63
CA ASN A 13 -9.90 22.14 13.41
C ASN A 13 -9.14 23.46 13.20
N GLU A 14 -7.99 23.64 13.84
CA GLU A 14 -7.12 24.78 13.65
C GLU A 14 -6.59 24.85 12.21
N GLN A 15 -6.00 23.77 11.68
CA GLN A 15 -5.52 23.71 10.29
C GLN A 15 -6.65 23.96 9.27
N LYS A 16 -7.84 23.39 9.54
CA LYS A 16 -9.03 23.63 8.73
C LYS A 16 -9.43 25.11 8.76
N SER A 17 -9.41 25.73 9.94
CA SER A 17 -9.77 27.14 10.13
C SER A 17 -8.80 28.09 9.43
N GLN A 18 -7.50 27.82 9.47
CA GLN A 18 -6.48 28.59 8.75
C GLN A 18 -6.65 28.53 7.22
N LEU A 19 -7.15 27.42 6.67
CA LEU A 19 -7.51 27.36 5.25
C LEU A 19 -8.68 28.30 4.93
N ILE A 20 -9.72 28.30 5.78
CA ILE A 20 -10.85 29.21 5.61
C ILE A 20 -10.39 30.67 5.74
N GLU A 21 -9.52 30.98 6.70
CA GLU A 21 -8.90 32.30 6.83
C GLU A 21 -8.17 32.72 5.55
N SER A 22 -7.39 31.82 4.97
CA SER A 22 -6.67 32.05 3.71
C SER A 22 -7.62 32.42 2.57
N LEU A 23 -8.76 31.73 2.47
CA LEU A 23 -9.81 32.05 1.48
C LEU A 23 -10.43 33.43 1.72
N ILE A 24 -10.66 33.82 2.98
CA ILE A 24 -11.20 35.14 3.34
C ILE A 24 -10.21 36.26 2.97
N LEU A 25 -8.92 36.01 3.23
CA LEU A 25 -7.81 36.92 2.96
C LEU A 25 -7.37 36.94 1.49
N ARG A 26 -8.00 36.13 0.62
CA ARG A 26 -7.63 35.97 -0.80
C ARG A 26 -6.18 35.51 -1.01
N ILE A 27 -5.66 34.71 -0.08
CA ILE A 27 -4.39 34.03 -0.26
C ILE A 27 -4.60 32.89 -1.26
N PRO A 28 -3.83 32.83 -2.36
CA PRO A 28 -4.01 31.81 -3.38
C PRO A 28 -3.73 30.41 -2.82
N LEU A 29 -4.65 29.48 -3.09
CA LEU A 29 -4.48 28.09 -2.72
C LEU A 29 -3.53 27.38 -3.70
N PRO A 30 -2.74 26.40 -3.25
CA PRO A 30 -2.01 25.51 -4.15
C PRO A 30 -2.97 24.85 -5.15
N ALA A 31 -2.48 24.41 -6.30
CA ALA A 31 -3.32 23.73 -7.27
C ALA A 31 -3.95 22.44 -6.71
N PHE A 32 -5.12 22.08 -7.23
CA PHE A 32 -5.74 20.76 -7.03
C PHE A 32 -5.43 19.87 -8.22
N TYR A 33 -5.27 18.57 -7.96
CA TYR A 33 -4.99 17.59 -8.98
C TYR A 33 -6.04 16.49 -8.94
N PHE A 34 -6.58 16.15 -10.10
CA PHE A 34 -7.64 15.15 -10.26
C PHE A 34 -7.28 14.14 -11.36
N ASP A 35 -7.62 12.88 -11.16
CA ASP A 35 -7.72 11.92 -12.25
C ASP A 35 -9.16 11.95 -12.79
N GLY A 36 -9.32 12.49 -14.00
CA GLY A 36 -10.61 12.64 -14.67
C GLY A 36 -10.91 11.54 -15.68
N SER A 37 -10.31 10.35 -15.51
CA SER A 37 -10.44 9.27 -16.49
C SER A 37 -11.80 8.58 -16.50
N GLU A 38 -12.53 8.62 -15.39
CA GLU A 38 -13.95 8.26 -15.36
C GLU A 38 -14.77 9.54 -15.39
N ASN A 39 -15.62 9.68 -16.42
CA ASN A 39 -16.53 10.79 -16.53
C ASN A 39 -17.43 10.84 -15.28
N ASP A 40 -17.62 12.04 -14.73
CA ASP A 40 -18.41 12.34 -13.53
C ASP A 40 -17.91 11.74 -12.19
N ASN A 41 -16.82 10.95 -12.19
CA ASN A 41 -16.23 10.36 -10.98
C ASN A 41 -14.73 10.64 -10.88
N TRP A 42 -14.36 11.90 -10.60
CA TRP A 42 -12.95 12.28 -10.49
C TRP A 42 -12.31 11.81 -9.19
N ILE A 43 -11.12 11.21 -9.31
CA ILE A 43 -10.33 10.81 -8.15
C ILE A 43 -9.42 11.97 -7.75
N VAL A 44 -9.53 12.42 -6.50
CA VAL A 44 -8.64 13.45 -5.95
C VAL A 44 -7.22 12.88 -5.79
N ILE A 45 -6.26 13.50 -6.48
CA ILE A 45 -4.82 13.16 -6.42
C ILE A 45 -4.16 13.94 -5.30
N ASP A 46 -4.44 15.23 -5.21
CA ASP A 46 -3.96 16.16 -4.18
C ASP A 46 -5.04 17.18 -3.82
N GLY A 47 -5.00 17.68 -2.59
CA GLY A 47 -5.97 18.63 -2.07
C GLY A 47 -7.17 18.02 -1.36
N LEU A 48 -7.12 16.72 -1.03
CA LEU A 48 -8.21 16.02 -0.33
C LEU A 48 -8.63 16.75 0.96
N GLN A 49 -7.69 17.06 1.85
CA GLN A 49 -8.02 17.76 3.12
C GLN A 49 -8.59 19.16 2.87
N ARG A 50 -8.10 19.85 1.83
CA ARG A 50 -8.58 21.19 1.44
C ARG A 50 -10.01 21.12 0.93
N LEU A 51 -10.32 20.17 0.05
CA LEU A 51 -11.68 19.93 -0.43
C LEU A 51 -12.62 19.50 0.70
N THR A 52 -12.17 18.63 1.61
CA THR A 52 -12.96 18.23 2.78
C THR A 52 -13.25 19.42 3.67
N THR A 53 -12.27 20.26 3.97
CA THR A 53 -12.45 21.47 4.77
C THR A 53 -13.47 22.42 4.14
N ILE A 54 -13.35 22.66 2.84
CA ILE A 54 -14.29 23.50 2.09
C ILE A 54 -15.70 22.90 2.14
N LYS A 55 -15.85 21.59 1.97
CA LYS A 55 -17.13 20.88 2.10
C LYS A 55 -17.70 21.01 3.51
N GLU A 56 -16.92 20.73 4.54
CA GLU A 56 -17.36 20.80 5.94
C GLU A 56 -17.81 22.21 6.34
N PHE A 57 -17.14 23.25 5.83
CA PHE A 57 -17.49 24.63 6.11
C PHE A 57 -18.70 25.10 5.30
N PHE A 58 -18.71 24.93 3.98
CA PHE A 58 -19.74 25.50 3.10
C PHE A 58 -20.97 24.63 2.90
N VAL A 59 -20.77 23.31 2.79
CA VAL A 59 -21.82 22.36 2.38
C VAL A 59 -22.45 21.75 3.62
N ASP A 60 -21.62 21.19 4.50
CA ASP A 60 -22.11 20.51 5.70
C ASP A 60 -22.43 21.52 6.82
N ALA A 61 -21.81 22.72 6.78
CA ALA A 61 -21.90 23.76 7.81
C ALA A 61 -21.57 23.27 9.23
N THR A 62 -20.65 22.30 9.33
CA THR A 62 -20.27 21.66 10.61
C THR A 62 -18.97 22.22 11.19
N LEU A 63 -18.12 22.84 10.37
CA LEU A 63 -16.86 23.41 10.83
C LEU A 63 -17.08 24.76 11.54
N LYS A 64 -16.76 24.81 12.83
CA LYS A 64 -16.59 26.05 13.60
C LYS A 64 -15.14 26.48 13.55
N LEU A 65 -14.91 27.76 13.21
CA LEU A 65 -13.56 28.30 13.13
C LEU A 65 -12.91 28.38 14.51
N SER A 66 -11.62 28.14 14.57
CA SER A 66 -10.83 28.22 15.80
C SER A 66 -9.36 28.40 15.47
N GLY A 67 -8.63 29.22 16.24
CA GLY A 67 -7.19 29.37 16.08
C GLY A 67 -6.83 30.19 14.83
N LEU A 68 -7.67 31.16 14.47
CA LEU A 68 -7.38 32.12 13.42
C LEU A 68 -6.21 33.04 13.82
N GLU A 69 -5.35 33.40 12.87
CA GLU A 69 -4.16 34.21 13.15
C GLU A 69 -4.47 35.72 13.10
N PHE A 70 -5.29 36.13 12.14
CA PHE A 70 -5.59 37.53 11.82
C PHE A 70 -7.03 37.91 12.13
N LEU A 71 -8.00 37.03 11.85
CA LEU A 71 -9.44 37.29 11.95
C LEU A 71 -10.05 36.65 13.19
N LYS A 72 -9.44 36.89 14.36
CA LYS A 72 -9.80 36.25 15.63
C LYS A 72 -11.23 36.54 16.09
N ASP A 73 -11.84 37.62 15.61
CA ASP A 73 -13.25 37.95 15.84
C ASP A 73 -14.21 36.95 15.19
N LEU A 74 -13.73 36.13 14.25
CA LEU A 74 -14.49 35.06 13.61
C LEU A 74 -14.29 33.68 14.28
N ASP A 75 -13.49 33.60 15.34
CA ASP A 75 -13.37 32.35 16.11
C ASP A 75 -14.74 31.95 16.70
N GLY A 76 -15.09 30.67 16.57
CA GLY A 76 -16.38 30.11 16.97
C GLY A 76 -17.48 30.23 15.92
N CYS A 77 -17.31 31.06 14.88
CA CYS A 77 -18.29 31.21 13.81
C CYS A 77 -18.32 30.01 12.86
N THR A 78 -19.49 29.73 12.32
CA THR A 78 -19.69 28.86 11.16
C THR A 78 -19.98 29.71 9.90
N VAL A 79 -20.19 29.04 8.75
CA VAL A 79 -20.61 29.73 7.52
C VAL A 79 -21.92 30.52 7.68
N THR A 80 -22.83 30.11 8.58
CA THR A 80 -24.12 30.79 8.77
C THR A 80 -24.00 32.07 9.58
N ASP A 81 -22.99 32.17 10.44
CA ASP A 81 -22.75 33.33 11.30
C ASP A 81 -21.94 34.43 10.58
N MET A 82 -21.37 34.09 9.42
CA MET A 82 -20.38 34.92 8.76
C MET A 82 -20.99 36.09 7.97
N PRO A 83 -20.39 37.29 8.02
CA PRO A 83 -20.76 38.39 7.14
C PRO A 83 -20.77 38.00 5.65
N ARG A 84 -21.83 38.40 4.94
CA ARG A 84 -22.02 38.07 3.51
C ARG A 84 -20.83 38.44 2.62
N VAL A 85 -20.09 39.48 2.97
CA VAL A 85 -18.89 39.93 2.25
C VAL A 85 -17.80 38.85 2.25
N TYR A 86 -17.56 38.19 3.38
CA TYR A 86 -16.54 37.15 3.47
C TYR A 86 -16.96 35.88 2.73
N ILE A 87 -18.24 35.47 2.87
CA ILE A 87 -18.80 34.34 2.09
C ILE A 87 -18.63 34.60 0.59
N ARG A 88 -18.96 35.81 0.13
CA ARG A 88 -18.80 36.20 -1.27
C ARG A 88 -17.34 36.14 -1.73
N ARG A 89 -16.40 36.68 -0.95
CA ARG A 89 -14.96 36.63 -1.27
C ARG A 89 -14.47 35.20 -1.45
N MET A 90 -14.83 34.30 -0.54
CA MET A 90 -14.43 32.90 -0.64
C MET A 90 -15.05 32.20 -1.86
N LYS A 91 -16.34 32.43 -2.15
CA LYS A 91 -17.01 31.87 -3.34
C LYS A 91 -16.44 32.39 -4.67
N GLU A 92 -15.95 33.61 -4.69
CA GLU A 92 -15.28 34.23 -5.85
C GLU A 92 -13.79 33.82 -5.97
N THR A 93 -13.27 33.04 -5.02
CA THR A 93 -11.86 32.64 -5.05
C THR A 93 -11.62 31.65 -6.19
N SER A 94 -10.77 32.03 -7.14
CA SER A 94 -10.35 31.15 -8.22
C SER A 94 -9.47 30.02 -7.68
N ILE A 95 -9.81 28.79 -8.06
CA ILE A 95 -9.00 27.60 -7.79
C ILE A 95 -8.31 27.16 -9.07
N ILE A 96 -7.04 26.78 -8.96
CA ILE A 96 -6.28 26.21 -10.07
C ILE A 96 -6.42 24.69 -10.00
N ASN A 97 -6.96 24.08 -11.05
CA ASN A 97 -7.19 22.64 -11.11
C ASN A 97 -6.45 22.04 -12.32
N TYR A 98 -5.76 20.93 -12.10
CA TYR A 98 -5.18 20.11 -13.15
C TYR A 98 -5.90 18.77 -13.22
N ILE A 99 -6.39 18.42 -14.40
CA ILE A 99 -7.11 17.17 -14.63
C ILE A 99 -6.24 16.28 -15.52
N ILE A 100 -5.96 15.07 -15.06
CA ILE A 100 -5.36 14.04 -15.90
C ILE A 100 -6.48 13.48 -16.78
N ASN A 101 -6.37 13.72 -18.09
CA ASN A 101 -7.37 13.30 -19.06
C ASN A 101 -7.43 11.76 -19.19
N PRO A 102 -8.59 11.23 -19.61
CA PRO A 102 -8.72 9.83 -20.00
C PRO A 102 -7.64 9.40 -21.01
N GLY A 103 -7.19 8.15 -20.91
CA GLY A 103 -6.18 7.58 -21.80
C GLY A 103 -4.72 7.78 -21.37
N ALA A 104 -4.45 8.56 -20.32
CA ALA A 104 -3.12 8.63 -19.74
C ALA A 104 -2.68 7.26 -19.18
N PRO A 105 -1.46 6.77 -19.47
CA PRO A 105 -0.96 5.51 -18.95
C PRO A 105 -1.02 5.48 -17.41
N ILE A 106 -1.42 4.35 -16.84
CA ILE A 106 -1.61 4.22 -15.39
C ILE A 106 -0.32 4.47 -14.60
N ASN A 107 0.84 4.09 -15.15
CA ASN A 107 2.15 4.38 -14.54
C ASN A 107 2.48 5.87 -14.56
N LEU A 108 2.02 6.63 -15.56
CA LEU A 108 2.17 8.08 -15.57
C LEU A 108 1.34 8.70 -14.44
N LYS A 109 0.08 8.28 -14.29
CA LYS A 109 -0.78 8.70 -13.18
C LYS A 109 -0.15 8.37 -11.84
N TYR A 110 0.31 7.14 -11.64
CA TYR A 110 1.00 6.71 -10.42
C TYR A 110 2.18 7.61 -10.07
N ASN A 111 3.03 7.93 -11.06
CA ASN A 111 4.17 8.82 -10.88
C ASN A 111 3.75 10.25 -10.54
N ILE A 112 2.67 10.76 -11.15
CA ILE A 112 2.09 12.07 -10.81
C ILE A 112 1.60 12.05 -9.36
N PHE A 113 0.82 11.05 -8.95
CA PHE A 113 0.39 10.86 -7.56
C PHE A 113 1.60 10.88 -6.61
N LYS A 114 2.64 10.10 -6.90
CA LYS A 114 3.84 9.99 -6.05
C LYS A 114 4.63 11.30 -5.91
N ARG A 115 4.67 12.12 -6.96
CA ARG A 115 5.44 13.38 -7.00
C ARG A 115 4.67 14.57 -6.41
N ILE A 116 3.37 14.62 -6.63
CA ILE A 116 2.53 15.77 -6.27
C ILE A 116 1.99 15.67 -4.84
N ASN A 117 1.83 14.47 -4.29
CA ASN A 117 1.46 14.26 -2.88
C ASN A 117 2.61 14.63 -1.90
N THR A 118 3.11 15.86 -1.97
CA THR A 118 4.22 16.38 -1.16
C THR A 118 3.81 17.52 -0.22
N GLY A 119 2.66 18.16 -0.43
CA GLY A 119 2.17 19.26 0.43
C GLY A 119 1.32 18.82 1.64
N GLY A 120 0.85 17.57 1.70
CA GLY A 120 -0.02 17.05 2.77
C GLY A 120 0.42 15.68 3.30
N LEU A 121 -0.50 14.89 3.89
CA LEU A 121 -0.21 13.50 4.26
C LEU A 121 0.13 12.69 2.99
N LYS A 122 1.42 12.47 2.76
CA LYS A 122 1.92 11.66 1.65
C LYS A 122 1.29 10.27 1.67
N LEU A 123 0.59 9.90 0.59
CA LEU A 123 0.06 8.54 0.42
C LEU A 123 1.20 7.53 0.26
N GLU A 124 1.04 6.34 0.84
CA GLU A 124 1.97 5.24 0.62
C GLU A 124 1.78 4.66 -0.80
N PRO A 125 2.82 4.07 -1.40
CA PRO A 125 2.75 3.38 -2.68
C PRO A 125 1.51 2.49 -2.85
N GLN A 126 1.18 1.70 -1.83
CA GLN A 126 0.04 0.78 -1.89
C GLN A 126 -1.32 1.47 -1.84
N GLU A 127 -1.42 2.64 -1.20
CA GLU A 127 -2.66 3.43 -1.21
C GLU A 127 -2.91 4.06 -2.57
N ILE A 128 -1.84 4.52 -3.23
CA ILE A 128 -1.90 5.01 -4.61
C ILE A 128 -2.34 3.87 -5.55
N ARG A 129 -1.77 2.66 -5.39
CA ARG A 129 -2.22 1.50 -6.17
C ARG A 129 -3.69 1.17 -5.93
N HIS A 130 -4.10 1.16 -4.66
CA HIS A 130 -5.48 0.91 -4.32
C HIS A 130 -6.40 1.93 -5.02
N ALA A 131 -6.06 3.22 -4.99
CA ALA A 131 -6.81 4.27 -5.66
C ALA A 131 -6.92 4.08 -7.18
N LEU A 132 -5.81 3.75 -7.84
CA LEU A 132 -5.69 3.72 -9.30
C LEU A 132 -6.16 2.41 -9.94
N PHE A 133 -6.08 1.29 -9.21
CA PHE A 133 -6.38 -0.04 -9.70
C PHE A 133 -7.60 -0.66 -9.00
N GLN A 134 -8.62 0.17 -8.69
CA GLN A 134 -9.90 -0.29 -8.14
C GLN A 134 -10.48 -1.44 -8.98
N GLY A 135 -11.21 -2.34 -8.32
CA GLY A 135 -11.79 -3.53 -8.95
C GLY A 135 -11.46 -4.82 -8.19
N PHE A 136 -11.42 -5.93 -8.92
CA PHE A 136 -11.17 -7.27 -8.38
C PHE A 136 -9.89 -7.33 -7.56
N ALA A 137 -8.79 -6.78 -8.07
CA ALA A 137 -7.49 -6.78 -7.41
C ALA A 137 -7.57 -6.25 -5.98
N THR A 138 -8.19 -5.08 -5.79
CA THR A 138 -8.27 -4.47 -4.46
C THR A 138 -9.11 -5.25 -3.45
N LYS A 139 -10.17 -5.94 -3.92
CA LYS A 139 -11.03 -6.77 -3.08
C LYS A 139 -10.32 -8.07 -2.70
N TYR A 140 -9.71 -8.72 -3.68
CA TYR A 140 -8.99 -9.98 -3.51
C TYR A 140 -7.76 -9.83 -2.60
N LEU A 141 -6.97 -8.75 -2.77
CA LEU A 141 -5.86 -8.46 -1.86
C LEU A 141 -6.32 -8.27 -0.42
N LYS A 142 -7.47 -7.59 -0.22
CA LYS A 142 -8.06 -7.40 1.10
C LYS A 142 -8.47 -8.75 1.70
N GLU A 143 -9.16 -9.58 0.95
CA GLU A 143 -9.61 -10.91 1.38
C GLU A 143 -8.44 -11.78 1.87
N LEU A 144 -7.40 -11.92 1.05
CA LEU A 144 -6.20 -12.70 1.42
C LEU A 144 -5.47 -12.10 2.63
N SER A 145 -5.38 -10.76 2.73
CA SER A 145 -4.75 -10.10 3.89
C SER A 145 -5.57 -10.24 5.18
N ASP A 146 -6.87 -10.48 5.07
CA ASP A 146 -7.76 -10.64 6.21
C ASP A 146 -7.76 -12.07 6.78
N MET A 147 -7.22 -13.04 6.04
CA MET A 147 -7.13 -14.44 6.45
C MET A 147 -6.48 -14.59 7.83
N PRO A 148 -7.06 -15.39 8.75
CA PRO A 148 -6.46 -15.66 10.06
C PRO A 148 -5.05 -16.26 9.95
N LEU A 149 -4.83 -17.14 8.97
CA LEU A 149 -3.53 -17.75 8.72
C LEU A 149 -2.47 -16.70 8.35
N PHE A 150 -2.79 -15.75 7.46
CA PHE A 150 -1.86 -14.67 7.11
C PHE A 150 -1.46 -13.84 8.33
N LYS A 151 -2.45 -13.46 9.17
CA LYS A 151 -2.20 -12.71 10.40
C LYS A 151 -1.36 -13.51 11.40
N LYS A 152 -1.64 -14.81 11.55
CA LYS A 152 -0.87 -15.75 12.39
C LYS A 152 0.57 -15.94 11.89
N ALA A 153 0.76 -16.25 10.61
CA ALA A 153 2.06 -16.50 9.99
C ALA A 153 2.96 -15.26 9.99
N THR A 154 2.38 -14.07 9.83
CA THR A 154 3.11 -12.80 9.95
C THR A 154 3.30 -12.35 11.41
N GLY A 155 2.71 -13.08 12.35
CA GLY A 155 2.78 -12.85 13.79
C GLY A 155 2.15 -11.52 14.21
N TYR A 156 1.04 -11.14 13.57
CA TYR A 156 0.25 -9.92 13.80
C TYR A 156 1.08 -8.63 13.77
N SER A 157 2.20 -8.64 13.04
CA SER A 157 3.18 -7.56 13.06
C SER A 157 3.02 -6.54 11.93
N ILE A 158 2.09 -6.77 10.99
CA ILE A 158 1.87 -5.90 9.83
C ILE A 158 0.77 -4.88 10.15
N ARG A 159 1.08 -3.60 10.00
CA ARG A 159 0.16 -2.47 10.21
C ARG A 159 -0.81 -2.31 9.03
N THR A 160 -2.12 -2.27 9.28
CA THR A 160 -3.14 -2.28 8.21
C THR A 160 -3.60 -0.87 7.80
N GLU A 161 -3.31 0.16 8.60
CA GLU A 161 -3.83 1.52 8.45
C GLU A 161 -3.37 2.21 7.15
N ARG A 162 -2.22 1.77 6.61
CA ARG A 162 -1.65 2.22 5.32
C ARG A 162 -1.67 1.11 4.27
N MET A 163 -2.48 0.07 4.44
CA MET A 163 -2.62 -1.07 3.54
C MET A 163 -1.32 -1.87 3.32
N LEU A 164 -0.42 -1.90 4.30
CA LEU A 164 0.85 -2.62 4.20
C LEU A 164 0.63 -4.13 4.04
N ASP A 165 -0.35 -4.67 4.75
CA ASP A 165 -0.87 -6.03 4.64
C ASP A 165 -1.25 -6.41 3.20
N ARG A 166 -1.97 -5.51 2.50
CA ARG A 166 -2.32 -5.70 1.10
C ARG A 166 -1.09 -5.65 0.18
N GLU A 167 -0.08 -4.86 0.51
CA GLU A 167 1.20 -4.84 -0.23
C GLU A 167 1.95 -6.18 -0.08
N PHE A 168 1.96 -6.78 1.11
CA PHE A 168 2.57 -8.10 1.33
C PHE A 168 1.92 -9.17 0.46
N VAL A 169 0.59 -9.24 0.45
CA VAL A 169 -0.16 -10.16 -0.44
C VAL A 169 0.16 -9.87 -1.91
N LEU A 170 0.17 -8.60 -2.31
CA LEU A 170 0.45 -8.22 -3.70
C LEU A 170 1.87 -8.62 -4.12
N ARG A 171 2.86 -8.55 -3.22
CA ARG A 171 4.22 -9.03 -3.48
C ARG A 171 4.25 -10.54 -3.73
N PHE A 172 3.56 -11.33 -2.89
CA PHE A 172 3.43 -12.77 -3.15
C PHE A 172 2.88 -13.02 -4.56
N ILE A 173 1.75 -12.41 -4.90
CA ILE A 173 1.10 -12.60 -6.21
C ILE A 173 2.04 -12.18 -7.34
N ALA A 174 2.69 -11.02 -7.22
CA ALA A 174 3.58 -10.51 -8.25
C ALA A 174 4.74 -11.46 -8.52
N PHE A 175 5.45 -11.91 -7.48
CA PHE A 175 6.60 -12.81 -7.65
C PHE A 175 6.18 -14.22 -8.06
N TYR A 176 5.03 -14.71 -7.61
CA TYR A 176 4.47 -16.00 -8.05
C TYR A 176 4.04 -15.98 -9.53
N GLU A 177 3.29 -14.98 -9.96
CA GLU A 177 2.75 -14.90 -11.33
C GLU A 177 3.81 -14.52 -12.37
N MET A 178 4.67 -13.56 -12.03
CA MET A 178 5.58 -12.96 -13.00
C MET A 178 6.99 -13.52 -12.91
N GLY A 179 7.38 -14.12 -11.78
CA GLY A 179 8.70 -14.65 -11.52
C GLY A 179 9.75 -13.57 -11.23
N VAL A 180 10.74 -13.93 -10.41
CA VAL A 180 11.84 -13.04 -10.03
C VAL A 180 12.70 -12.58 -11.22
N GLU A 181 12.74 -13.37 -12.30
CA GLU A 181 13.46 -13.02 -13.52
C GLU A 181 12.92 -11.77 -14.21
N LYS A 182 11.61 -11.52 -14.12
CA LYS A 182 10.99 -10.31 -14.69
C LYS A 182 11.13 -9.08 -13.81
N TYR A 183 11.68 -9.21 -12.60
CA TYR A 183 11.95 -8.09 -11.73
C TYR A 183 13.19 -7.33 -12.21
N ASP A 184 13.02 -6.04 -12.53
CA ASP A 184 14.04 -5.15 -13.09
C ASP A 184 14.65 -4.18 -12.07
N GLY A 185 14.21 -4.25 -10.80
CA GLY A 185 14.66 -3.35 -9.74
C GLY A 185 13.64 -2.26 -9.39
N SER A 186 12.59 -2.06 -10.20
CA SER A 186 11.48 -1.18 -9.87
C SER A 186 10.34 -1.97 -9.24
N ILE A 187 10.34 -2.05 -7.90
CA ILE A 187 9.23 -2.70 -7.18
C ILE A 187 7.90 -2.00 -7.46
N ASP A 188 7.93 -0.70 -7.72
CA ASP A 188 6.71 0.03 -7.99
C ASP A 188 6.05 -0.41 -9.30
N ASP A 189 6.83 -0.48 -10.39
CA ASP A 189 6.34 -0.91 -11.69
C ASP A 189 5.98 -2.40 -11.69
N TYR A 190 6.73 -3.21 -10.97
CA TYR A 190 6.48 -4.65 -10.84
C TYR A 190 5.13 -4.93 -10.16
N LEU A 191 4.86 -4.26 -9.04
CA LEU A 191 3.57 -4.40 -8.34
C LEU A 191 2.40 -3.75 -9.11
N ASN A 192 2.63 -2.66 -9.85
CA ASN A 192 1.61 -2.08 -10.73
C ASN A 192 1.20 -3.04 -11.85
N LYS A 193 2.17 -3.71 -12.49
CA LYS A 193 1.91 -4.76 -13.49
C LYS A 193 1.09 -5.91 -12.89
N ALA A 194 1.40 -6.33 -11.66
CA ALA A 194 0.63 -7.36 -10.96
C ALA A 194 -0.83 -6.93 -10.70
N MET A 195 -1.07 -5.66 -10.31
CA MET A 195 -2.43 -5.11 -10.19
C MET A 195 -3.21 -5.16 -11.50
N GLU A 196 -2.56 -4.87 -12.64
CA GLU A 196 -3.18 -5.00 -13.95
C GLU A 196 -3.55 -6.44 -14.30
N ILE A 197 -2.64 -7.40 -14.04
CA ILE A 197 -2.89 -8.82 -14.26
C ILE A 197 -4.09 -9.28 -13.42
N LEU A 198 -4.12 -8.90 -12.14
CA LEU A 198 -5.22 -9.22 -11.23
C LEU A 198 -6.57 -8.67 -11.72
N ASN A 199 -6.63 -7.44 -12.23
CA ASN A 199 -7.90 -6.88 -12.72
C ASN A 199 -8.33 -7.43 -14.09
N LYS A 200 -7.38 -7.81 -14.96
CA LYS A 200 -7.68 -8.24 -16.34
C LYS A 200 -7.90 -9.75 -16.49
N LYS A 201 -7.12 -10.57 -15.77
CA LYS A 201 -7.06 -12.04 -15.95
C LYS A 201 -7.92 -12.78 -14.93
N TYR A 202 -7.76 -12.49 -13.65
CA TYR A 202 -8.35 -13.29 -12.56
C TYR A 202 -9.89 -13.35 -12.57
N PRO A 203 -10.63 -12.26 -12.85
CA PRO A 203 -12.09 -12.29 -12.86
C PRO A 203 -12.71 -13.23 -13.91
N LYS A 204 -11.89 -13.74 -14.84
CA LYS A 204 -12.35 -14.60 -15.94
C LYS A 204 -12.19 -16.09 -15.64
N ASP A 205 -11.53 -16.45 -14.54
CA ASP A 205 -11.18 -17.83 -14.21
C ASP A 205 -11.17 -18.04 -12.70
N GLU A 206 -12.33 -18.39 -12.15
CA GLU A 206 -12.50 -18.62 -10.70
C GLU A 206 -11.63 -19.78 -10.19
N GLY A 207 -11.48 -20.86 -10.97
CA GLY A 207 -10.65 -22.00 -10.59
C GLY A 207 -9.17 -21.63 -10.48
N TYR A 208 -8.70 -20.74 -11.36
CA TYR A 208 -7.36 -20.17 -11.23
C TYR A 208 -7.20 -19.36 -9.95
N VAL A 209 -8.16 -18.47 -9.63
CA VAL A 209 -8.15 -17.68 -8.39
C VAL A 209 -8.11 -18.57 -7.15
N GLU A 210 -8.95 -19.61 -7.12
CA GLU A 210 -8.99 -20.58 -6.02
C GLU A 210 -7.65 -21.32 -5.89
N ASN A 211 -7.04 -21.73 -7.00
CA ASN A 211 -5.72 -22.37 -6.97
C ASN A 211 -4.64 -21.42 -6.43
N ILE A 212 -4.63 -20.14 -6.83
CA ILE A 212 -3.69 -19.14 -6.28
C ILE A 212 -3.90 -18.96 -4.77
N THR A 213 -5.17 -18.88 -4.32
CA THR A 213 -5.52 -18.80 -2.90
C THR A 213 -5.00 -20.01 -2.13
N ARG A 214 -5.19 -21.21 -2.69
CA ARG A 214 -4.69 -22.47 -2.11
C ARG A 214 -3.17 -22.49 -2.04
N LYS A 215 -2.47 -22.12 -3.11
CA LYS A 215 -1.01 -22.05 -3.15
C LYS A 215 -0.45 -21.03 -2.14
N PHE A 216 -1.09 -19.88 -2.01
CA PHE A 216 -0.75 -18.89 -0.98
C PHE A 216 -0.92 -19.45 0.43
N THR A 217 -2.05 -20.10 0.68
CA THR A 217 -2.39 -20.71 1.98
C THR A 217 -1.36 -21.77 2.36
N LEU A 218 -1.02 -22.68 1.44
CA LEU A 218 -0.01 -23.71 1.65
C LEU A 218 1.36 -23.09 1.95
N ALA A 219 1.79 -22.08 1.19
CA ALA A 219 3.07 -21.45 1.42
C ALA A 219 3.15 -20.73 2.79
N LEU A 220 2.07 -20.07 3.21
CA LEU A 220 1.97 -19.46 4.55
C LEU A 220 2.03 -20.52 5.66
N ASP A 221 1.27 -21.61 5.51
CA ASP A 221 1.20 -22.69 6.49
C ASP A 221 2.55 -23.39 6.61
N THR A 222 3.16 -23.81 5.50
CA THR A 222 4.50 -24.41 5.47
C THR A 222 5.54 -23.49 6.11
N THR A 223 5.53 -22.19 5.79
CA THR A 223 6.49 -21.26 6.41
C THR A 223 6.25 -21.14 7.92
N TYR A 224 5.00 -21.21 8.38
CA TYR A 224 4.67 -21.15 9.80
C TYR A 224 5.01 -22.45 10.54
N GLU A 225 4.73 -23.62 9.97
CA GLU A 225 5.06 -24.90 10.57
C GLU A 225 6.57 -25.15 10.65
N THR A 226 7.34 -24.60 9.69
CA THR A 226 8.80 -24.65 9.69
C THR A 226 9.40 -23.64 10.66
N PHE A 227 9.06 -22.34 10.57
CA PHE A 227 9.77 -21.28 11.31
C PHE A 227 9.01 -20.71 12.52
N GLY A 228 7.75 -21.06 12.70
CA GLY A 228 6.89 -20.62 13.80
C GLY A 228 6.84 -19.09 13.94
N ARG A 229 7.18 -18.59 15.13
CA ARG A 229 7.18 -17.13 15.41
C ARG A 229 8.23 -16.33 14.63
N PHE A 230 9.16 -17.02 13.94
CA PHE A 230 10.23 -16.43 13.15
C PHE A 230 9.94 -16.39 11.64
N SER A 231 8.77 -16.84 11.19
CA SER A 231 8.40 -16.78 9.76
C SER A 231 8.62 -15.38 9.17
N PHE A 232 9.20 -15.35 7.97
CA PHE A 232 9.47 -14.13 7.19
C PHE A 232 10.38 -13.11 7.88
N ARG A 233 11.23 -13.54 8.81
CA ARG A 233 12.17 -12.67 9.54
C ARG A 233 13.59 -13.13 9.33
N ARG A 234 14.52 -12.17 9.44
CA ARG A 234 15.93 -12.52 9.58
C ARG A 234 16.12 -13.36 10.84
N MET A 235 16.85 -14.46 10.73
CA MET A 235 16.99 -15.43 11.80
C MET A 235 18.44 -15.93 11.90
N PRO A 236 19.42 -15.09 12.27
CA PRO A 236 20.78 -15.56 12.60
C PRO A 236 20.85 -16.29 13.95
N ASP A 237 19.79 -16.22 14.76
CA ASP A 237 19.69 -16.81 16.10
C ASP A 237 18.22 -17.11 16.44
N LEU A 238 17.98 -18.01 17.41
CA LEU A 238 16.65 -18.41 17.87
C LEU A 238 16.13 -17.59 19.07
N TYR A 239 16.86 -16.55 19.48
CA TYR A 239 16.54 -15.77 20.68
C TYR A 239 15.79 -14.49 20.32
N LYS A 240 16.30 -13.74 19.34
CA LYS A 240 15.80 -12.40 18.97
C LYS A 240 14.81 -12.47 17.82
N ARG A 241 13.55 -12.19 18.13
CA ARG A 241 12.50 -11.99 17.13
C ARG A 241 12.68 -10.64 16.43
N ARG A 242 13.14 -10.66 15.17
CA ARG A 242 13.36 -9.47 14.34
C ARG A 242 12.07 -9.01 13.65
N THR A 243 12.14 -7.83 13.02
CA THR A 243 11.03 -7.29 12.21
C THR A 243 10.77 -8.15 10.99
N ILE A 244 9.50 -8.25 10.59
CA ILE A 244 9.12 -8.94 9.36
C ILE A 244 9.77 -8.27 8.15
N SER A 245 10.26 -9.07 7.21
CA SER A 245 10.91 -8.61 5.99
C SER A 245 10.02 -8.87 4.78
N LYS A 246 9.76 -7.83 4.00
CA LYS A 246 9.02 -7.92 2.72
C LYS A 246 9.73 -8.85 1.73
N ALA A 247 11.06 -8.71 1.62
CA ALA A 247 11.88 -9.51 0.72
C ALA A 247 11.89 -11.00 1.09
N LEU A 248 11.96 -11.32 2.39
CA LEU A 248 11.87 -12.72 2.83
C LEU A 248 10.45 -13.27 2.68
N PHE A 249 9.43 -12.44 2.90
CA PHE A 249 8.04 -12.85 2.67
C PHE A 249 7.81 -13.23 1.22
N GLU A 250 8.14 -12.35 0.28
CA GLU A 250 7.89 -12.60 -1.14
C GLU A 250 8.70 -13.78 -1.67
N ALA A 251 9.95 -13.96 -1.22
CA ALA A 251 10.76 -15.12 -1.58
C ALA A 251 10.18 -16.44 -1.05
N TRP A 252 9.98 -16.57 0.27
CA TRP A 252 9.48 -17.81 0.86
C TRP A 252 8.10 -18.18 0.32
N THR A 253 7.18 -17.22 0.25
CA THR A 253 5.83 -17.51 -0.24
C THR A 253 5.79 -17.86 -1.71
N SER A 254 6.57 -17.18 -2.55
CA SER A 254 6.62 -17.45 -3.99
C SER A 254 7.26 -18.80 -4.28
N ILE A 255 8.41 -19.10 -3.67
CA ILE A 255 9.14 -20.36 -3.89
C ILE A 255 8.30 -21.56 -3.44
N LEU A 256 7.82 -21.56 -2.19
CA LEU A 256 7.04 -22.67 -1.66
C LEU A 256 5.72 -22.90 -2.41
N ALA A 257 5.11 -21.85 -2.97
CA ALA A 257 3.89 -21.97 -3.75
C ALA A 257 4.07 -22.74 -5.08
N HIS A 258 5.29 -22.94 -5.58
CA HIS A 258 5.54 -23.73 -6.78
C HIS A 258 5.48 -25.25 -6.53
N HIS A 259 5.61 -25.68 -5.28
CA HIS A 259 5.66 -27.09 -4.90
C HIS A 259 4.29 -27.68 -4.59
N ASP A 260 4.17 -29.01 -4.68
CA ASP A 260 2.97 -29.75 -4.29
C ASP A 260 2.90 -30.05 -2.78
N VAL A 261 1.83 -30.71 -2.36
CA VAL A 261 1.59 -30.95 -0.93
C VAL A 261 2.59 -31.96 -0.35
N ASP A 262 2.98 -32.98 -1.11
CA ASP A 262 3.86 -34.04 -0.62
C ASP A 262 5.29 -33.51 -0.47
N GLU A 263 5.73 -32.72 -1.45
CA GLU A 263 6.97 -31.94 -1.41
C GLU A 263 7.04 -31.03 -0.17
N LEU A 264 6.00 -30.23 0.07
CA LEU A 264 5.96 -29.33 1.23
C LEU A 264 5.91 -30.08 2.57
N GLN A 265 5.27 -31.25 2.63
CA GLN A 265 5.28 -32.09 3.83
C GLN A 265 6.68 -32.62 4.14
N LYS A 266 7.44 -33.06 3.13
CA LYS A 266 8.85 -33.45 3.32
C LYS A 266 9.70 -32.27 3.80
N PHE A 267 9.47 -31.08 3.23
CA PHE A 267 10.16 -29.87 3.69
C PHE A 267 9.90 -29.62 5.18
N VAL A 268 8.64 -29.65 5.63
CA VAL A 268 8.30 -29.48 7.06
C VAL A 268 8.91 -30.59 7.94
N ALA A 269 9.00 -31.82 7.44
CA ALA A 269 9.61 -32.93 8.19
C ALA A 269 11.10 -32.67 8.52
N HIS A 270 11.81 -31.91 7.67
CA HIS A 270 13.21 -31.54 7.85
C HIS A 270 13.42 -30.17 8.54
N LYS A 271 12.38 -29.63 9.21
CA LYS A 271 12.43 -28.27 9.75
C LYS A 271 13.61 -27.95 10.66
N LYS A 272 14.14 -28.94 11.41
CA LYS A 272 15.29 -28.70 12.30
C LYS A 272 16.56 -28.37 11.50
N GLN A 273 16.82 -29.11 10.44
CA GLN A 273 17.95 -28.93 9.55
C GLN A 273 17.80 -27.64 8.73
N ILE A 274 16.61 -27.39 8.18
CA ILE A 274 16.29 -26.16 7.46
C ILE A 274 16.50 -24.92 8.34
N ILE A 275 16.05 -24.96 9.60
CA ILE A 275 16.26 -23.86 10.56
C ILE A 275 17.75 -23.60 10.76
N GLN A 276 18.55 -24.65 10.92
CA GLN A 276 19.99 -24.53 11.12
C GLN A 276 20.68 -23.93 9.88
N GLU A 277 20.44 -24.48 8.69
CA GLU A 277 21.02 -23.95 7.46
C GLU A 277 20.56 -22.51 7.18
N TYR A 278 19.28 -22.21 7.43
CA TYR A 278 18.78 -20.85 7.29
C TYR A 278 19.46 -19.87 8.24
N MET A 279 19.81 -20.29 9.47
CA MET A 279 20.62 -19.50 10.40
C MET A 279 22.04 -19.27 9.89
N GLU A 280 22.66 -20.31 9.32
CA GLU A 280 24.01 -20.26 8.75
C GLU A 280 24.08 -19.32 7.54
N MET A 281 23.02 -19.26 6.71
CA MET A 281 22.92 -18.30 5.60
C MET A 281 23.07 -16.84 6.07
N PHE A 282 22.68 -16.51 7.31
CA PHE A 282 22.86 -15.17 7.87
C PHE A 282 24.27 -14.87 8.38
N GLN A 283 25.20 -15.83 8.35
CA GLN A 283 26.63 -15.56 8.59
C GLN A 283 27.33 -15.04 7.33
N ASP A 284 26.68 -15.16 6.17
CA ASP A 284 27.16 -14.60 4.91
C ASP A 284 26.69 -13.15 4.74
N ASP A 285 27.64 -12.21 4.79
CA ASP A 285 27.40 -10.78 4.57
C ASP A 285 26.74 -10.48 3.23
N GLU A 286 27.01 -11.29 2.20
CA GLU A 286 26.41 -11.12 0.89
C GLU A 286 24.91 -11.43 0.91
N PHE A 287 24.51 -12.51 1.58
CA PHE A 287 23.09 -12.85 1.73
C PHE A 287 22.35 -11.77 2.54
N ASN A 288 22.98 -11.29 3.62
CA ASN A 288 22.45 -10.17 4.41
C ASN A 288 22.24 -8.91 3.56
N GLY A 289 23.22 -8.56 2.73
CA GLY A 289 23.13 -7.42 1.82
C GLY A 289 22.03 -7.58 0.77
N CYS A 290 21.78 -8.81 0.31
CA CYS A 290 20.74 -9.08 -0.68
C CYS A 290 19.33 -8.73 -0.17
N ILE A 291 19.05 -8.98 1.12
CA ILE A 291 17.74 -8.73 1.75
C ILE A 291 17.43 -7.23 1.84
N THR A 292 18.45 -6.36 1.93
CA THR A 292 18.26 -4.91 2.13
C THR A 292 18.43 -4.07 0.86
N SER A 293 19.15 -4.60 -0.15
CA SER A 293 19.60 -3.86 -1.33
C SER A 293 18.47 -3.41 -2.27
N GLY A 294 17.43 -4.25 -2.44
CA GLY A 294 16.32 -3.99 -3.38
C GLY A 294 16.68 -4.05 -4.87
N LYS A 295 17.98 -4.10 -5.23
CA LYS A 295 18.47 -4.30 -6.60
C LYS A 295 17.99 -5.62 -7.18
N ALA A 296 17.69 -5.65 -8.48
CA ALA A 296 17.24 -6.85 -9.18
C ALA A 296 18.17 -8.06 -8.97
N SER A 297 19.49 -7.86 -9.14
CA SER A 297 20.50 -8.91 -8.94
C SER A 297 20.53 -9.44 -7.51
N SER A 298 20.38 -8.55 -6.52
CA SER A 298 20.31 -8.93 -5.11
C SER A 298 19.05 -9.73 -4.80
N VAL A 299 17.89 -9.33 -5.35
CA VAL A 299 16.63 -10.06 -5.15
C VAL A 299 16.72 -11.44 -5.79
N ARG A 300 17.19 -11.56 -7.04
CA ARG A 300 17.39 -12.87 -7.70
C ARG A 300 18.31 -13.77 -6.90
N LYS A 301 19.47 -13.26 -6.49
CA LYS A 301 20.43 -14.04 -5.67
C LYS A 301 19.84 -14.51 -4.34
N MET A 302 19.00 -13.70 -3.70
CA MET A 302 18.27 -14.11 -2.49
C MET A 302 17.26 -15.23 -2.80
N PHE A 303 16.50 -15.10 -3.89
CA PHE A 303 15.58 -16.15 -4.35
C PHE A 303 16.33 -17.44 -4.67
N ASP A 304 17.48 -17.37 -5.36
CA ASP A 304 18.31 -18.53 -5.70
C ASP A 304 18.79 -19.26 -4.45
N LYS A 305 19.34 -18.54 -3.47
CA LYS A 305 19.84 -19.14 -2.22
C LYS A 305 18.71 -19.78 -1.41
N ILE A 306 17.54 -19.14 -1.31
CA ILE A 306 16.38 -19.72 -0.62
C ILE A 306 15.82 -20.91 -1.42
N GLY A 307 15.80 -20.81 -2.75
CA GLY A 307 15.36 -21.90 -3.63
C GLY A 307 16.23 -23.13 -3.49
N GLN A 308 17.56 -22.97 -3.51
CA GLN A 308 18.51 -24.07 -3.27
C GLN A 308 18.31 -24.75 -1.92
N LEU A 309 18.04 -23.97 -0.87
CA LEU A 309 17.68 -24.51 0.42
C LEU A 309 16.38 -25.33 0.33
N VAL A 310 15.34 -24.83 -0.32
CA VAL A 310 14.07 -25.53 -0.49
C VAL A 310 14.24 -26.85 -1.27
N GLU A 311 14.91 -26.81 -2.41
CA GLU A 311 15.16 -27.97 -3.28
C GLU A 311 16.00 -29.07 -2.60
N SER A 312 16.78 -28.73 -1.57
CA SER A 312 17.57 -29.71 -0.81
C SER A 312 16.71 -30.58 0.12
N TYR A 313 15.44 -30.23 0.33
CA TYR A 313 14.56 -30.84 1.35
C TYR A 313 13.18 -31.26 0.83
N ILE A 314 13.00 -31.35 -0.48
CA ILE A 314 11.76 -31.73 -1.18
C ILE A 314 11.91 -33.06 -1.94
#